data_AF-A0A7Y8FGH4-F1
#
_entry.id   AF-A0A7Y8FGH4-F1
#
_cell.length_a   1.000
_cell.length_b   1.000
_cell.length_c   1.000
_cell.angle_alpha   90.00
_cell.angle_beta   90.00
_cell.angle_gamma   90.00
#
_symmetry.space_group_name_H-M   'P 1'
#
loop_
_entity.id
_entity.type
_entity.pdbx_description
1 polymer ?
#
loop_
_entity_poly.entity_id
_entity_poly.type
_entity_poly.pdbx_seq_one_letter_code
_entity_poly.pdbx_strand_id
1 'polypeptide(L)'
;MTIFFHAQTLGFYDTRAHGERTLRIPDPTWERPMVNIPDPAWEVDPNAPEAQRPTVGIADVTAEPPLIEVANPDCCLPLAGELREVSLEEYQALFAAQASGKVIGADGNRPIILEPPELTWEQRKLECVAVVRAFLDQTAKSAGYDDIKNAISYADEPAVPRFQAQGQAFRSWRSLCWAYCYEQFDAVEQETREVFSPQDLVSELPQLALP
;
A
#
# COMPACT_ATOMS: atom_id res chain seq x y z
N MET A 1 -1.92 -15.24 -13.55
CA MET A 1 -1.71 -13.91 -12.96
C MET A 1 -0.24 -13.81 -12.66
N THR A 2 0.44 -12.93 -13.37
CA THR A 2 1.87 -12.67 -13.16
C THR A 2 2.01 -11.37 -12.41
N ILE A 3 2.85 -11.35 -11.37
CA ILE A 3 3.10 -10.19 -10.53
C ILE A 3 4.45 -9.61 -10.93
N PHE A 4 4.54 -8.30 -10.98
CA PHE A 4 5.75 -7.57 -11.31
C PHE A 4 6.04 -6.51 -10.24
N PHE A 5 7.32 -6.31 -9.95
CA PHE A 5 7.84 -5.20 -9.15
C PHE A 5 8.48 -4.16 -10.06
N HIS A 6 8.22 -2.89 -9.77
CA HIS A 6 8.82 -1.75 -10.45
C HIS A 6 9.69 -0.97 -9.47
N ALA A 7 11.01 -1.14 -9.57
CA ALA A 7 11.95 -0.57 -8.61
C ALA A 7 11.95 0.95 -8.53
N GLN A 8 11.63 1.65 -9.62
CA GLN A 8 11.62 3.12 -9.65
C GLN A 8 10.50 3.71 -8.78
N THR A 9 9.34 3.05 -8.73
CA THR A 9 8.17 3.52 -7.96
C THR A 9 7.93 2.69 -6.70
N LEU A 10 8.75 1.65 -6.47
CA LEU A 10 8.52 0.62 -5.44
C LEU A 10 7.10 0.02 -5.50
N GLY A 11 6.54 -0.04 -6.71
CA GLY A 11 5.16 -0.44 -6.96
C GLY A 11 5.06 -1.88 -7.45
N PHE A 12 3.91 -2.50 -7.20
CA PHE A 12 3.56 -3.81 -7.75
C PHE A 12 2.49 -3.68 -8.82
N TYR A 13 2.68 -4.42 -9.91
CA TYR A 13 1.76 -4.53 -11.03
C TYR A 13 1.39 -6.00 -11.22
N ASP A 14 0.20 -6.27 -11.75
CA ASP A 14 -0.20 -7.62 -12.11
C ASP A 14 -0.98 -7.66 -13.41
N THR A 15 -0.92 -8.80 -14.10
CA THR A 15 -1.57 -8.97 -15.42
C THR A 15 -3.09 -9.04 -15.35
N ARG A 16 -3.68 -9.28 -14.17
CA ARG A 16 -5.14 -9.28 -14.00
C ARG A 16 -5.69 -7.86 -14.00
N ALA A 17 -4.99 -6.92 -13.38
CA ALA A 17 -5.37 -5.51 -13.34
C ALA A 17 -4.91 -4.71 -14.56
N HIS A 18 -3.75 -5.06 -15.15
CA HIS A 18 -3.11 -4.25 -16.19
C HIS A 18 -3.12 -4.90 -17.59
N GLY A 19 -3.70 -6.09 -17.71
CA GLY A 19 -3.70 -6.88 -18.94
C GLY A 19 -2.39 -7.65 -19.18
N GLU A 20 -2.50 -8.73 -19.95
CA GLU A 20 -1.34 -9.43 -20.49
C GLU A 20 -0.69 -8.57 -21.61
N ARG A 21 0.62 -8.70 -21.83
CA ARG A 21 1.32 -7.93 -22.88
C ARG A 21 0.91 -8.32 -24.29
N THR A 22 0.53 -9.56 -24.48
CA THR A 22 0.10 -10.10 -25.77
C THR A 22 -1.25 -10.79 -25.63
N LEU A 23 -1.99 -10.81 -26.74
CA LEU A 23 -3.23 -11.55 -26.90
C LEU A 23 -3.02 -12.64 -27.95
N ARG A 24 -3.67 -13.79 -27.75
CA ARG A 24 -3.74 -14.82 -28.78
C ARG A 24 -5.03 -14.63 -29.57
N ILE A 25 -4.91 -14.20 -30.82
CA ILE A 25 -6.05 -13.98 -31.71
C ILE A 25 -5.99 -14.97 -32.89
N PRO A 26 -7.14 -15.37 -33.46
CA PRO A 26 -7.16 -16.03 -34.77
C PRO A 26 -6.39 -15.20 -35.78
N ASP A 27 -5.52 -15.83 -36.57
CA ASP A 27 -4.78 -15.17 -37.63
C ASP A 27 -5.76 -14.44 -38.57
N PRO A 28 -5.74 -13.09 -38.62
CA PRO A 28 -6.67 -12.32 -39.43
C PRO A 28 -6.42 -12.48 -40.93
N THR A 29 -5.27 -13.03 -41.31
CA THR A 29 -4.89 -13.30 -42.69
C THR A 29 -5.15 -14.75 -43.11
N TRP A 30 -5.64 -15.60 -42.20
CA TRP A 30 -5.89 -17.00 -42.51
C TRP A 30 -7.08 -17.17 -43.44
N GLU A 31 -6.83 -17.83 -44.56
CA GLU A 31 -7.87 -18.27 -45.49
C GLU A 31 -8.21 -19.74 -45.22
N ARG A 32 -9.52 -20.01 -45.15
CA ARG A 32 -10.03 -21.37 -44.89
C ARG A 32 -9.64 -22.29 -46.06
N PRO A 33 -9.04 -23.47 -45.80
CA PRO A 33 -8.67 -24.39 -46.86
C PRO A 33 -9.92 -24.99 -47.54
N MET A 34 -9.75 -25.39 -48.80
CA MET A 34 -10.77 -26.10 -49.57
C MET A 34 -10.53 -27.61 -49.49
N VAL A 35 -11.59 -28.38 -49.31
CA VAL A 35 -11.60 -29.85 -49.39
C VAL A 35 -12.42 -30.31 -50.58
N ASN A 36 -11.94 -31.33 -51.26
CA ASN A 36 -12.64 -31.94 -52.38
C ASN A 36 -13.60 -33.01 -51.86
N ILE A 37 -14.90 -32.80 -52.07
CA ILE A 37 -15.92 -33.81 -51.78
C ILE A 37 -16.53 -34.32 -53.10
N PRO A 38 -17.05 -35.55 -53.15
CA PRO A 38 -17.80 -36.01 -54.31
C PRO A 38 -19.02 -35.09 -54.54
N ASP A 39 -19.24 -34.66 -55.78
CA ASP A 39 -20.31 -33.72 -56.11
C ASP A 39 -21.69 -34.26 -55.68
N PRO A 40 -22.36 -33.61 -54.71
CA PRO A 40 -23.65 -34.08 -54.20
C PRO A 40 -24.79 -33.89 -55.19
N ALA A 41 -24.63 -33.02 -56.19
CA ALA A 41 -25.62 -32.77 -57.24
C ALA A 41 -25.40 -33.65 -58.49
N TRP A 42 -24.36 -34.49 -58.50
CA TRP A 42 -24.07 -35.34 -59.65
C TRP A 42 -25.02 -36.55 -59.72
N GLU A 43 -25.66 -36.68 -60.88
CA GLU A 43 -26.48 -37.83 -61.25
C GLU A 43 -25.79 -38.65 -62.36
N VAL A 44 -25.97 -39.97 -62.31
CA VAL A 44 -25.40 -40.88 -63.32
C VAL A 44 -26.13 -40.66 -64.65
N ASP A 45 -25.40 -40.34 -65.72
CA ASP A 45 -25.97 -40.32 -67.07
C ASP A 45 -26.33 -41.76 -67.48
N PRO A 46 -27.61 -42.05 -67.80
CA PRO A 46 -28.04 -43.38 -68.24
C PRO A 46 -27.28 -43.91 -69.47
N ASN A 47 -26.70 -43.03 -70.30
CA ASN A 47 -25.94 -43.39 -71.50
C ASN A 47 -24.46 -43.64 -71.23
N ALA A 48 -23.97 -43.35 -70.02
CA ALA A 48 -22.58 -43.54 -69.60
C ALA A 48 -22.50 -43.98 -68.12
N PRO A 49 -22.99 -45.19 -67.78
CA PRO A 49 -23.10 -45.65 -66.39
C PRO A 49 -21.76 -45.86 -65.68
N GLU A 50 -20.65 -45.91 -66.42
CA GLU A 50 -19.29 -46.03 -65.87
C GLU A 50 -18.64 -44.67 -65.54
N ALA A 51 -19.34 -43.55 -65.77
CA ALA A 51 -18.81 -42.23 -65.48
C ALA A 51 -18.50 -42.08 -63.97
N GLN A 52 -17.28 -41.68 -63.66
CA GLN A 52 -16.86 -41.43 -62.28
C GLN A 52 -17.44 -40.09 -61.80
N ARG A 53 -17.96 -40.10 -60.57
CA ARG A 53 -18.48 -38.88 -59.93
C ARG A 53 -17.35 -37.86 -59.79
N PRO A 54 -17.48 -36.64 -60.35
CA PRO A 54 -16.50 -35.59 -60.16
C PRO A 54 -16.50 -35.12 -58.71
N THR A 55 -15.38 -34.55 -58.27
CA THR A 55 -15.29 -33.88 -56.98
C THR A 55 -15.48 -32.38 -57.15
N VAL A 56 -16.18 -31.75 -56.20
CA VAL A 56 -16.29 -30.30 -56.07
C VAL A 56 -15.51 -29.83 -54.84
N GLY A 57 -14.78 -28.72 -55.00
CA GLY A 57 -14.09 -28.07 -53.89
C GLY A 57 -15.09 -27.26 -53.05
N ILE A 58 -15.20 -27.59 -51.76
CA ILE A 58 -15.94 -26.79 -50.79
C ILE A 58 -15.01 -26.30 -49.69
N ALA A 59 -15.37 -25.21 -49.03
CA ALA A 59 -14.61 -24.72 -47.88
C ALA A 59 -14.68 -25.74 -46.74
N ASP A 60 -13.53 -26.08 -46.15
CA ASP A 60 -13.47 -26.97 -44.99
C ASP A 60 -13.99 -26.24 -43.75
N VAL A 61 -15.27 -26.39 -43.46
CA VAL A 61 -15.93 -25.77 -42.30
C VAL A 61 -15.42 -26.30 -40.95
N THR A 62 -14.67 -27.40 -40.95
CA THR A 62 -14.08 -27.99 -39.74
C THR A 62 -12.68 -27.44 -39.43
N ALA A 63 -12.03 -26.80 -40.40
CA ALA A 63 -10.75 -26.15 -40.19
C ALA A 63 -10.89 -24.93 -39.28
N GLU A 64 -10.02 -24.82 -38.27
CA GLU A 64 -9.94 -23.67 -37.37
C GLU A 64 -8.69 -22.83 -37.69
N PRO A 65 -8.79 -21.49 -37.65
CA PRO A 65 -7.64 -20.63 -37.85
C PRO A 65 -6.58 -20.86 -36.77
N PRO A 66 -5.27 -20.83 -37.11
CA PRO A 66 -4.23 -20.84 -36.11
C PRO A 66 -4.30 -19.56 -35.26
N LEU A 67 -3.98 -19.69 -33.97
CA LEU A 67 -3.87 -18.54 -33.07
C LEU A 67 -2.47 -17.94 -33.13
N ILE A 68 -2.39 -16.66 -33.45
CA ILE A 68 -1.14 -15.87 -33.44
C ILE A 68 -1.07 -14.98 -32.20
N GLU A 69 0.13 -14.67 -31.75
CA GLU A 69 0.37 -13.70 -30.67
C GLU A 69 0.50 -12.29 -31.25
N VAL A 70 -0.31 -11.37 -30.75
CA VAL A 70 -0.27 -9.94 -31.10
C VAL A 70 -0.11 -9.09 -29.85
N ALA A 71 0.45 -7.89 -29.99
CA ALA A 71 0.53 -6.94 -28.88
C ALA A 71 -0.87 -6.58 -28.38
N ASN A 72 -1.05 -6.54 -27.06
CA ASN A 72 -2.29 -6.10 -26.43
C ASN A 72 -2.32 -4.56 -26.37
N PRO A 73 -3.18 -3.87 -27.13
CA PRO A 73 -3.27 -2.41 -27.09
C PRO A 73 -3.80 -1.88 -25.74
N ASP A 74 -4.52 -2.71 -24.99
CA ASP A 74 -5.09 -2.35 -23.69
C ASP A 74 -4.14 -2.65 -22.52
N CYS A 75 -2.94 -3.17 -22.79
CA CYS A 75 -1.95 -3.43 -21.76
C CYS A 75 -1.40 -2.12 -21.17
N CYS A 76 -1.58 -1.93 -19.87
CA CYS A 76 -1.08 -0.76 -19.12
C CYS A 76 0.14 -1.07 -18.25
N LEU A 77 0.78 -2.24 -18.42
CA LEU A 77 2.03 -2.55 -17.73
C LEU A 77 3.16 -1.61 -18.20
N PRO A 78 4.04 -1.15 -17.29
CA PRO A 78 5.29 -0.50 -17.67
C PRO A 78 6.17 -1.35 -18.59
N LEU A 79 7.21 -0.71 -19.15
CA LEU A 79 8.12 -1.37 -20.10
C LEU A 79 8.73 -2.62 -19.47
N ALA A 80 8.89 -3.67 -20.28
CA ALA A 80 9.37 -4.97 -19.78
C ALA A 80 10.75 -4.89 -19.12
N GLY A 81 11.64 -4.00 -19.58
CA GLY A 81 12.95 -3.78 -18.98
C GLY A 81 12.90 -3.10 -17.60
N GLU A 82 11.79 -2.47 -17.24
CA GLU A 82 11.60 -1.79 -15.95
C GLU A 82 10.96 -2.70 -14.90
N LEU A 83 10.32 -3.79 -15.33
CA LEU A 83 9.58 -4.69 -14.47
C LEU A 83 10.35 -5.97 -14.18
N ARG A 84 10.39 -6.36 -12.91
CA ARG A 84 10.86 -7.67 -12.48
C ARG A 84 9.68 -8.53 -12.09
N GLU A 85 9.53 -9.70 -12.70
CA GLU A 85 8.54 -10.68 -12.23
C GLU A 85 8.84 -11.13 -10.79
N VAL A 86 7.81 -11.24 -9.97
CA VAL A 86 7.89 -11.63 -8.55
C VAL A 86 6.98 -12.83 -8.34
N SER A 87 7.45 -13.83 -7.59
CA SER A 87 6.63 -14.99 -7.28
C SER A 87 5.50 -14.62 -6.30
N LEU A 88 4.43 -15.40 -6.26
CA LEU A 88 3.36 -15.17 -5.29
C LEU A 88 3.86 -15.27 -3.84
N GLU A 89 4.77 -16.20 -3.55
CA GLU A 89 5.36 -16.39 -2.23
C GLU A 89 6.22 -15.20 -1.81
N GLU A 90 7.07 -14.70 -2.71
CA GLU A 90 7.90 -13.50 -2.47
C GLU A 90 7.03 -12.27 -2.24
N TYR A 91 6.01 -12.08 -3.08
CA TYR A 91 5.01 -11.02 -2.92
C TYR A 91 4.32 -11.08 -1.55
N GLN A 92 3.86 -12.27 -1.13
CA GLN A 92 3.21 -12.44 0.17
C GLN A 92 4.16 -12.16 1.33
N ALA A 93 5.42 -12.62 1.26
CA ALA A 93 6.43 -12.35 2.28
C ALA A 93 6.72 -10.86 2.44
N LEU A 94 6.81 -10.11 1.34
CA LEU A 94 7.02 -8.66 1.33
C LEU A 94 5.88 -7.91 2.02
N PHE A 95 4.63 -8.26 1.71
CA PHE A 95 3.46 -7.63 2.33
C PHE A 95 3.26 -8.05 3.79
N ALA A 96 3.62 -9.29 4.17
CA ALA A 96 3.64 -9.71 5.56
C ALA A 96 4.66 -8.90 6.38
N ALA A 97 5.85 -8.66 5.81
CA ALA A 97 6.87 -7.81 6.44
C ALA A 97 6.38 -6.37 6.60
N GLN A 98 5.72 -5.81 5.58
CA GLN A 98 5.13 -4.47 5.68
C GLN A 98 4.05 -4.39 6.77
N ALA A 99 3.20 -5.42 6.89
CA ALA A 99 2.21 -5.50 7.97
C ALA A 99 2.84 -5.59 9.37
N SER A 100 4.08 -6.08 9.47
CA SER A 100 4.87 -6.06 10.72
C SER A 100 5.63 -4.75 10.98
N GLY A 101 5.44 -3.72 10.15
CA GLY A 101 6.07 -2.41 10.32
C GLY A 101 7.39 -2.20 9.56
N LYS A 102 7.78 -3.15 8.70
CA LYS A 102 8.94 -3.00 7.81
C LYS A 102 8.56 -2.23 6.54
N VAL A 103 9.55 -1.83 5.75
CA VAL A 103 9.33 -1.15 4.47
C VAL A 103 9.87 -1.99 3.32
N ILE A 104 9.20 -1.92 2.17
CA ILE A 104 9.67 -2.57 0.94
C ILE A 104 10.56 -1.56 0.20
N GLY A 105 11.81 -1.92 -0.01
CA GLY A 105 12.78 -1.17 -0.82
C GLY A 105 13.15 -1.91 -2.10
N ALA A 106 14.13 -1.37 -2.81
CA ALA A 106 14.71 -1.99 -4.00
C ALA A 106 16.23 -2.13 -3.87
N ASP A 107 16.74 -3.32 -4.21
CA ASP A 107 18.16 -3.54 -4.53
C ASP A 107 18.27 -3.83 -6.03
N GLY A 108 18.70 -2.83 -6.79
CA GLY A 108 18.59 -2.84 -8.25
C GLY A 108 17.13 -2.98 -8.68
N ASN A 109 16.79 -4.07 -9.37
CA ASN A 109 15.41 -4.37 -9.79
C ASN A 109 14.72 -5.44 -8.92
N ARG A 110 15.26 -5.75 -7.73
CA ARG A 110 14.71 -6.75 -6.81
C ARG A 110 14.06 -6.08 -5.62
N PRO A 111 12.85 -6.49 -5.21
CA PRO A 111 12.27 -6.01 -3.96
C PRO A 111 13.04 -6.59 -2.77
N ILE A 112 13.29 -5.76 -1.77
CA ILE A 112 13.93 -6.17 -0.52
C ILE A 112 13.14 -5.65 0.68
N ILE A 113 13.24 -6.36 1.80
CA ILE A 113 12.67 -5.92 3.07
C ILE A 113 13.73 -5.09 3.79
N LEU A 114 13.38 -3.86 4.14
CA LEU A 114 14.20 -2.95 4.90
C LEU A 114 13.54 -2.62 6.24
N GLU A 115 14.36 -2.34 7.23
CA GLU A 115 13.86 -1.68 8.43
C GLU A 115 13.40 -0.26 8.08
N PRO A 116 12.31 0.23 8.69
CA PRO A 116 11.91 1.62 8.49
C PRO A 116 13.06 2.53 8.93
N PRO A 117 13.28 3.67 8.24
CA PRO A 117 14.28 4.62 8.67
C PRO A 117 13.96 5.09 10.10
N GLU A 118 15.00 5.24 10.92
CA GLU A 118 14.83 5.82 12.25
C GLU A 118 14.21 7.21 12.15
N LEU A 119 13.30 7.52 13.06
CA LEU A 119 12.69 8.85 13.12
C LEU A 119 13.78 9.90 13.35
N THR A 120 13.70 11.00 12.61
CA THR A 120 14.57 12.15 12.90
C THR A 120 14.26 12.70 14.29
N TRP A 121 15.22 13.41 14.88
CA TRP A 121 14.99 14.08 16.16
C TRP A 121 13.77 14.99 16.13
N GLU A 122 13.56 15.75 15.05
CA GLU A 122 12.37 16.60 14.88
C GLU A 122 11.06 15.79 14.90
N GLN A 123 11.02 14.64 14.21
CA GLN A 123 9.85 13.76 14.25
C GLN A 123 9.62 13.20 15.66
N ARG A 124 10.69 12.77 16.33
CA ARG A 124 10.64 12.27 17.71
C ARG A 124 10.17 13.35 18.70
N LYS A 125 10.61 14.59 18.53
CA LYS A 125 10.20 15.75 19.33
C LYS A 125 8.70 16.02 19.18
N LEU A 126 8.15 15.92 17.97
CA LEU A 126 6.71 16.03 17.73
C LEU A 126 5.91 14.92 18.43
N GLU A 127 6.40 13.68 18.41
CA GLU A 127 5.80 12.57 19.17
C GLU A 127 5.81 12.84 20.68
N CYS A 128 6.94 13.31 21.21
CA CYS A 128 7.05 13.68 22.62
C CYS A 128 6.02 14.75 23.01
N VAL A 129 5.87 15.82 22.22
CA VAL A 129 4.87 16.87 22.45
C VAL A 129 3.45 16.30 22.45
N ALA A 130 3.12 15.42 21.51
CA ALA A 130 1.79 14.81 21.43
C ALA A 130 1.50 13.92 22.66
N VAL A 131 2.46 13.10 23.07
CA VAL A 131 2.31 12.19 24.21
C VAL A 131 2.24 12.94 25.53
N VAL A 132 3.08 13.97 25.73
CA VAL A 132 3.02 14.84 26.93
C VAL A 132 1.66 15.53 27.01
N ARG A 133 1.16 16.09 25.91
CA ARG A 133 -0.18 16.69 25.89
C ARG A 133 -1.26 15.68 26.28
N ALA A 134 -1.23 14.48 25.72
CA ALA A 134 -2.19 13.43 26.04
C ALA A 134 -2.10 13.01 27.52
N PHE A 135 -0.89 12.90 28.07
CA PHE A 135 -0.67 12.60 29.49
C PHE A 135 -1.24 13.68 30.41
N LEU A 136 -1.00 14.95 30.11
CA LEU A 136 -1.56 16.10 30.82
C LEU A 136 -3.09 16.08 30.80
N ASP A 137 -3.70 15.88 29.62
CA ASP A 137 -5.15 15.80 29.46
C ASP A 137 -5.74 14.59 30.19
N GLN A 138 -5.09 13.42 30.12
CA GLN A 138 -5.54 12.21 30.80
C GLN A 138 -5.46 12.35 32.32
N THR A 139 -4.45 13.04 32.84
CA THR A 139 -4.32 13.31 34.28
C THR A 139 -5.45 14.21 34.78
N ALA A 140 -5.82 15.23 34.01
CA ALA A 140 -6.98 16.08 34.33
C ALA A 140 -8.30 15.29 34.28
N LYS A 141 -8.46 14.40 33.30
CA LYS A 141 -9.62 13.48 33.21
C LYS A 141 -9.76 12.58 34.42
N SER A 142 -8.66 12.03 34.91
CA SER A 142 -8.66 11.23 36.15
C SER A 142 -9.10 12.03 37.38
N ALA A 143 -8.98 13.36 37.36
CA ALA A 143 -9.48 14.26 38.40
C ALA A 143 -10.92 14.75 38.16
N GLY A 144 -11.59 14.31 37.09
CA GLY A 144 -12.98 14.63 36.78
C GLY A 144 -13.19 15.83 35.84
N TYR A 145 -12.15 16.31 35.16
CA TYR A 145 -12.24 17.37 34.15
C TYR A 145 -12.31 16.80 32.73
N ASP A 146 -12.75 17.60 31.75
CA ASP A 146 -12.77 17.14 30.35
C ASP A 146 -11.36 17.02 29.74
N ASP A 147 -10.49 17.98 30.07
CA ASP A 147 -9.09 18.06 29.65
C ASP A 147 -8.32 19.04 30.56
N ILE A 148 -7.01 19.25 30.31
CA ILE A 148 -6.23 20.16 31.15
C ILE A 148 -6.65 21.62 31.00
N LYS A 149 -7.21 22.02 29.85
CA LYS A 149 -7.67 23.40 29.63
C LYS A 149 -8.92 23.69 30.47
N ASN A 150 -9.83 22.73 30.54
CA ASN A 150 -11.02 22.78 31.38
C ASN A 150 -10.63 22.94 32.85
N ALA A 151 -9.70 22.13 33.36
CA ALA A 151 -9.19 22.27 34.73
C ALA A 151 -8.58 23.65 35.00
N ILE A 152 -7.71 24.13 34.09
CA ILE A 152 -7.01 25.41 34.22
C ILE A 152 -7.95 26.62 34.13
N SER A 153 -9.11 26.48 33.46
CA SER A 153 -10.08 27.56 33.33
C SER A 153 -10.65 28.01 34.69
N TYR A 154 -10.65 27.14 35.70
CA TYR A 154 -11.15 27.45 37.05
C TYR A 154 -10.13 28.13 37.96
N ALA A 155 -8.87 28.32 37.55
CA ALA A 155 -7.82 28.81 38.46
C ALA A 155 -8.07 30.22 39.05
N ASP A 156 -8.99 30.97 38.47
CA ASP A 156 -9.40 32.31 38.92
C ASP A 156 -10.85 32.34 39.43
N GLU A 157 -11.46 31.18 39.73
CA GLU A 157 -12.84 31.02 40.22
C GLU A 157 -13.04 31.57 41.65
N PRO A 158 -13.79 32.67 41.87
CA PRO A 158 -13.91 33.28 43.19
C PRO A 158 -15.00 32.67 44.09
N ALA A 159 -16.01 32.01 43.53
CA ALA A 159 -17.16 31.52 44.27
C ALA A 159 -16.96 30.11 44.83
N VAL A 160 -16.10 29.29 44.21
CA VAL A 160 -15.84 27.90 44.61
C VAL A 160 -14.35 27.68 44.89
N PRO A 161 -13.88 27.88 46.15
CA PRO A 161 -12.46 27.83 46.50
C PRO A 161 -11.75 26.52 46.10
N ARG A 162 -12.49 25.40 46.13
CA ARG A 162 -11.96 24.08 45.72
C ARG A 162 -11.57 24.06 44.24
N PHE A 163 -12.42 24.58 43.35
CA PHE A 163 -12.14 24.61 41.91
C PHE A 163 -11.00 25.59 41.59
N GLN A 164 -10.93 26.70 42.31
CA GLN A 164 -9.82 27.64 42.21
C GLN A 164 -8.48 26.99 42.55
N ALA A 165 -8.40 26.34 43.71
CA ALA A 165 -7.16 25.72 44.19
C ALA A 165 -6.69 24.59 43.25
N GLN A 166 -7.62 23.77 42.75
CA GLN A 166 -7.30 22.73 41.77
C GLN A 166 -6.87 23.32 40.41
N GLY A 167 -7.59 24.33 39.91
CA GLY A 167 -7.23 24.99 38.65
C GLY A 167 -5.85 25.65 38.70
N GLN A 168 -5.48 26.25 39.84
CA GLN A 168 -4.14 26.80 40.07
C GLN A 168 -3.07 25.70 40.11
N ALA A 169 -3.36 24.58 40.77
CA ALA A 169 -2.46 23.43 40.80
C ALA A 169 -2.19 22.88 39.38
N PHE A 170 -3.24 22.64 38.58
CA PHE A 170 -3.11 22.20 37.19
C PHE A 170 -2.38 23.24 36.32
N ARG A 171 -2.65 24.53 36.51
CA ARG A 171 -2.00 25.61 35.74
C ARG A 171 -0.50 25.65 36.02
N SER A 172 -0.10 25.56 37.29
CA SER A 172 1.30 25.52 37.71
C SER A 172 1.98 24.24 37.20
N TRP A 173 1.37 23.08 37.44
CA TRP A 173 1.90 21.79 37.04
C TRP A 173 2.13 21.67 35.53
N ARG A 174 1.17 22.11 34.71
CA ARG A 174 1.32 22.15 33.24
C ARG A 174 2.54 22.96 32.82
N SER A 175 2.73 24.13 33.42
CA SER A 175 3.86 25.00 33.11
C SER A 175 5.19 24.36 33.47
N LEU A 176 5.28 23.69 34.63
CA LEU A 176 6.47 22.97 35.05
C LEU A 176 6.79 21.78 34.14
N CYS A 177 5.77 21.02 33.71
CA CYS A 177 5.95 19.93 32.75
C CYS A 177 6.53 20.43 31.43
N TRP A 178 5.96 21.50 30.86
CA TRP A 178 6.48 22.05 29.59
C TRP A 178 7.86 22.68 29.73
N ALA A 179 8.14 23.38 30.84
CA ALA A 179 9.47 23.89 31.11
C ALA A 179 10.51 22.75 31.12
N TYR A 180 10.20 21.65 31.80
CA TYR A 180 11.05 20.47 31.81
C TYR A 180 11.23 19.88 30.40
N CYS A 181 10.14 19.69 29.63
CA CYS A 181 10.24 19.16 28.27
C CYS A 181 11.15 19.99 27.38
N TYR A 182 11.02 21.32 27.39
CA TYR A 182 11.86 22.18 26.57
C TYR A 182 13.32 22.16 27.00
N GLU A 183 13.60 22.10 28.30
CA GLU A 183 14.97 21.89 28.80
C GLU A 183 15.57 20.58 28.28
N GLN A 184 14.81 19.49 28.27
CA GLN A 184 15.29 18.21 27.73
C GLN A 184 15.44 18.23 26.21
N PHE A 185 14.59 18.95 25.49
CA PHE A 185 14.74 19.12 24.04
C PHE A 185 16.00 19.92 23.70
N ASP A 186 16.23 21.03 24.39
CA ASP A 186 17.44 21.85 24.24
C ASP A 186 18.70 21.02 24.57
N ALA A 187 18.62 20.16 25.60
CA ALA A 187 19.74 19.29 25.97
C ALA A 187 20.12 18.29 24.87
N VAL A 188 19.14 17.73 24.15
CA VAL A 188 19.39 16.85 22.99
C VAL A 188 19.96 17.63 21.81
N GLU A 189 19.41 18.82 21.52
CA GLU A 189 19.89 19.70 20.44
C GLU A 189 21.32 20.20 20.67
N GLN A 190 21.72 20.32 21.94
CA GLN A 190 23.09 20.66 22.35
C GLN A 190 23.99 19.44 22.53
N GLU A 191 23.51 18.23 22.21
CA GLU A 191 24.23 16.95 22.36
C GLU A 191 24.69 16.67 23.81
N THR A 192 24.03 17.29 24.80
CA THR A 192 24.27 17.07 26.23
C THR A 192 23.41 15.96 26.83
N ARG A 193 22.44 15.47 26.04
CA ARG A 193 21.56 14.34 26.36
C ARG A 193 21.34 13.49 25.11
N GLU A 194 21.31 12.17 25.27
CA GLU A 194 20.95 11.25 24.18
C GLU A 194 19.46 11.36 23.81
N VAL A 195 19.13 11.01 22.57
CA VAL A 195 17.74 10.93 22.11
C VAL A 195 16.96 9.92 22.97
N PHE A 196 15.79 10.33 23.47
CA PHE A 196 14.95 9.53 24.34
C PHE A 196 13.61 9.16 23.68
N SER A 197 12.86 8.23 24.31
CA SER A 197 11.51 7.90 23.89
C SER A 197 10.47 8.86 24.50
N PRO A 198 9.29 9.02 23.89
CA PRO A 198 8.20 9.79 24.48
C PRO A 198 7.78 9.27 25.86
N GLN A 199 7.88 7.96 26.10
CA GLN A 199 7.50 7.33 27.37
C GLN A 199 8.50 7.64 28.48
N ASP A 200 9.80 7.64 28.17
CA ASP A 200 10.84 8.03 29.13
C ASP A 200 10.62 9.47 29.58
N LEU A 201 10.39 10.39 28.62
CA LEU A 201 10.09 11.79 28.94
C LEU A 201 8.89 11.93 29.88
N VAL A 202 7.79 11.23 29.61
CA VAL A 202 6.60 11.29 30.49
C VAL A 202 6.89 10.77 31.89
N SER A 203 7.73 9.74 32.02
CA SER A 203 8.09 9.16 33.31
C SER A 203 8.91 10.12 34.19
N GLU A 204 9.62 11.06 33.57
CA GLU A 204 10.45 12.08 34.22
C GLU A 204 9.66 13.34 34.60
N LEU A 205 8.43 13.50 34.12
CA LEU A 205 7.66 14.72 34.35
C LEU A 205 7.38 14.95 35.85
N PRO A 206 7.33 16.24 36.27
CA PRO A 206 6.86 16.59 37.60
C PRO A 206 5.52 15.93 37.93
N GLN A 207 5.33 15.51 39.18
CA GLN A 207 4.06 14.92 39.62
C GLN A 207 3.07 16.03 40.01
N LEU A 208 1.79 15.82 39.69
CA LEU A 208 0.71 16.73 40.08
C LEU A 208 0.41 16.56 41.58
N ALA A 209 0.43 17.67 42.31
CA ALA A 209 -0.08 17.73 43.68
C ALA A 209 -1.40 18.51 43.71
N LEU A 210 -2.51 17.85 44.07
CA LEU A 210 -3.80 18.49 44.27
C LEU A 210 -4.04 18.81 45.75
N PRO A 211 -4.70 19.95 46.06
CA PRO A 211 -5.08 20.32 47.42
C PRO A 211 -6.23 19.49 47.98
#